data_AF-A0A843UCX2-F1
#
_entry.id   AF-A0A843UCX2-F1
#
_cell.length_a   1.000
_cell.length_b   1.000
_cell.length_c   1.000
_cell.angle_alpha   90.00
_cell.angle_beta   90.00
_cell.angle_gamma   90.00
#
_symmetry.space_group_name_H-M   'P 1'
#
loop_
_entity.id
_entity.type
_entity.pdbx_description
1 polymer ?
#
loop_
_entity_poly.entity_id
_entity_poly.type
_entity_poly.pdbx_seq_one_letter_code
_entity_poly.pdbx_strand_id
1 'polypeptide(L)'
;MVVKSWAPQTSVLAHESVGGFKTHMGWNSVLEAICTGVPIVGWPLYPEQWMNKVLVVDDLRLAGVVEGYDKETVTAAEVEGCIRWLMESEGGSLQKRDTSGIGSPLSLST
;
A
#
# COMPACT_ATOMS: atom_id res chain seq x y z
N MET A 1 -1.73 18.61 8.99
CA MET A 1 -3.17 18.36 9.19
C MET A 1 -3.33 16.96 9.76
N VAL A 2 -4.24 16.73 10.71
CA VAL A 2 -4.57 15.41 11.25
C VAL A 2 -6.09 15.26 11.23
N VAL A 3 -6.60 14.22 10.57
CA VAL A 3 -8.03 13.90 10.52
C VAL A 3 -8.34 12.86 11.59
N LYS A 4 -9.44 13.05 12.34
CA LYS A 4 -9.86 12.12 13.40
C LYS A 4 -10.94 11.18 12.88
N SER A 5 -10.85 9.92 13.26
CA SER A 5 -11.83 8.84 13.02
C SER A 5 -12.01 8.39 11.57
N TRP A 6 -12.33 9.27 10.61
CA TRP A 6 -12.65 8.87 9.24
C TRP A 6 -12.20 9.89 8.20
N ALA A 7 -11.77 9.39 7.03
CA ALA A 7 -11.47 10.17 5.84
C ALA A 7 -12.02 9.46 4.59
N PRO A 8 -12.36 10.18 3.52
CA PRO A 8 -12.86 9.59 2.28
C PRO A 8 -11.72 8.89 1.51
N GLN A 9 -11.33 7.68 1.95
CA GLN A 9 -10.13 6.96 1.49
C GLN A 9 -10.04 6.86 -0.04
N THR A 10 -11.12 6.45 -0.71
CA THR A 10 -11.12 6.32 -2.17
C THR A 10 -10.80 7.65 -2.88
N SER A 11 -11.36 8.76 -2.40
CA SER A 11 -11.07 10.09 -2.95
C SER A 11 -9.65 10.57 -2.61
N VAL A 12 -9.14 10.20 -1.44
CA VAL A 12 -7.75 10.50 -1.05
C VAL A 12 -6.79 9.72 -1.95
N LEU A 13 -6.97 8.42 -2.11
CA LEU A 13 -6.10 7.58 -2.95
C LEU A 13 -6.14 7.96 -4.44
N ALA A 14 -7.27 8.47 -4.92
CA ALA A 14 -7.39 8.97 -6.30
C ALA A 14 -6.74 10.35 -6.52
N HIS A 15 -6.26 11.02 -5.46
CA HIS A 15 -5.72 12.36 -5.56
C HIS A 15 -4.24 12.35 -5.99
N GLU A 16 -3.88 13.16 -7.00
CA GLU A 16 -2.54 13.19 -7.60
C GLU A 16 -1.39 13.48 -6.60
N SER A 17 -1.68 14.24 -5.54
CA SER A 17 -0.69 14.54 -4.49
C SER A 17 -0.39 13.37 -3.55
N VAL A 18 -1.12 12.25 -3.63
CA VAL A 18 -0.86 11.08 -2.78
C VAL A 18 0.29 10.26 -3.34
N GLY A 19 1.41 10.29 -2.62
CA GLY A 19 2.65 9.62 -3.02
C GLY A 19 2.75 8.15 -2.58
N GLY A 20 2.01 7.75 -1.55
CA GLY A 20 2.05 6.40 -0.97
C GLY A 20 1.00 6.19 0.12
N PHE A 21 0.74 4.93 0.45
CA PHE A 21 -0.32 4.51 1.36
C PHE A 21 0.19 3.48 2.37
N LYS A 22 0.12 3.82 3.65
CA LYS A 22 0.30 2.87 4.75
C LYS A 22 -1.05 2.22 5.05
N THR A 23 -1.15 0.91 4.93
CA THR A 23 -2.39 0.14 5.17
C THR A 23 -2.17 -0.99 6.15
N HIS A 24 -3.26 -1.48 6.76
CA HIS A 24 -3.27 -2.69 7.56
C HIS A 24 -3.43 -3.96 6.70
N MET A 25 -3.36 -3.86 5.38
CA MET A 25 -3.52 -4.97 4.42
C MET A 25 -4.94 -5.56 4.36
N GLY A 26 -5.96 -4.78 4.74
CA GLY A 26 -7.35 -5.11 4.44
C GLY A 26 -7.57 -5.14 2.92
N TRP A 27 -8.23 -6.20 2.43
CA TRP A 27 -8.28 -6.49 0.99
C TRP A 27 -8.86 -5.35 0.14
N ASN A 28 -9.96 -4.73 0.60
CA ASN A 28 -10.56 -3.60 -0.11
C ASN A 28 -9.58 -2.42 -0.24
N SER A 29 -8.88 -2.07 0.83
CA SER A 29 -7.93 -0.96 0.82
C SER A 29 -6.70 -1.24 -0.04
N VAL A 30 -6.26 -2.51 -0.08
CA VAL A 30 -5.20 -2.94 -1.00
C VAL A 30 -5.66 -2.78 -2.45
N LEU A 31 -6.87 -3.24 -2.79
CA LEU A 31 -7.40 -3.11 -4.14
C LEU A 31 -7.58 -1.65 -4.56
N GLU A 32 -8.11 -0.79 -3.69
CA GLU A 32 -8.24 0.64 -3.99
C GLU A 32 -6.89 1.28 -4.32
N ALA A 33 -5.85 0.97 -3.55
CA ALA A 33 -4.51 1.50 -3.78
C ALA A 33 -3.87 0.95 -5.06
N ILE A 34 -3.99 -0.35 -5.34
CA ILE A 34 -3.51 -0.96 -6.59
C ILE A 34 -4.22 -0.35 -7.80
N CYS A 35 -5.54 -0.23 -7.76
CA CYS A 35 -6.33 0.33 -8.87
C CYS A 35 -6.03 1.81 -9.11
N THR A 36 -5.62 2.57 -8.08
CA THR A 36 -5.22 3.98 -8.19
C THR A 36 -3.71 4.15 -8.43
N GLY A 37 -2.94 3.06 -8.49
CA GLY A 37 -1.50 3.09 -8.69
C GLY A 37 -0.70 3.70 -7.52
N VAL A 38 -1.30 3.76 -6.32
CA VAL A 38 -0.65 4.30 -5.13
C VAL A 38 0.22 3.22 -4.48
N PRO A 39 1.54 3.43 -4.31
CA PRO A 39 2.44 2.52 -3.63
C PRO A 39 2.02 2.23 -2.20
N ILE A 40 2.27 1.01 -1.75
CA ILE A 40 1.76 0.49 -0.48
C ILE A 40 2.92 0.08 0.44
N VAL A 41 2.77 0.43 1.71
CA VAL A 41 3.46 -0.22 2.83
C VAL A 41 2.43 -0.88 3.74
N GLY A 42 2.55 -2.18 3.90
CA GLY A 42 1.71 -2.98 4.77
C GLY A 42 2.19 -2.99 6.23
N TRP A 43 1.25 -2.82 7.15
CA TRP A 43 1.44 -3.11 8.58
C TRP A 43 0.23 -3.90 9.09
N PRO A 44 0.21 -5.22 8.83
CA PRO A 44 -0.96 -6.05 9.09
C PRO A 44 -1.18 -6.27 10.60
N LEU A 45 -2.45 -6.37 11.01
CA LEU A 45 -2.86 -6.42 12.42
C LEU A 45 -3.56 -7.72 12.81
N TYR A 46 -4.27 -8.35 11.86
CA TYR A 46 -5.05 -9.56 12.08
C TYR A 46 -4.67 -10.69 11.11
N PRO A 47 -4.96 -11.97 11.42
CA PRO A 47 -4.45 -13.11 10.65
C PRO A 47 -4.80 -13.10 9.14
N GLU A 48 -5.99 -12.65 8.75
CA GLU A 48 -6.38 -12.57 7.35
C GLU A 48 -5.54 -11.54 6.58
N GLN A 49 -5.12 -10.47 7.27
CA GLN A 49 -4.25 -9.45 6.69
C GLN A 49 -2.82 -9.96 6.51
N TRP A 50 -2.41 -10.95 7.31
CA TRP A 50 -1.11 -11.59 7.16
C TRP A 50 -1.09 -12.43 5.88
N MET A 51 -2.21 -13.11 5.57
CA MET A 51 -2.37 -13.82 4.30
C MET A 51 -2.33 -12.85 3.11
N ASN A 52 -3.03 -11.71 3.21
CA ASN A 52 -2.97 -10.67 2.18
C ASN A 52 -1.55 -10.12 2.03
N LYS A 53 -0.80 -9.96 3.13
CA LYS A 53 0.61 -9.58 3.10
C LYS A 53 1.44 -10.58 2.30
N VAL A 54 1.27 -11.89 2.53
CA VAL A 54 2.04 -12.91 1.79
C VAL A 54 1.78 -12.78 0.29
N LEU A 55 0.51 -12.73 -0.11
CA LEU A 55 0.15 -12.59 -1.51
C LEU A 55 0.70 -11.29 -2.13
N VAL A 56 0.48 -10.14 -1.49
CA VAL A 56 0.73 -8.83 -2.10
C VAL A 56 2.21 -8.44 -2.05
N VAL A 57 2.89 -8.76 -0.95
CA VAL A 57 4.31 -8.40 -0.72
C VAL A 57 5.23 -9.48 -1.27
N ASP A 58 5.00 -10.75 -0.90
CA ASP A 58 5.97 -11.82 -1.19
C ASP A 58 5.77 -12.37 -2.62
N ASP A 59 4.53 -12.68 -3.00
CA ASP A 59 4.24 -13.30 -4.29
C ASP A 59 4.16 -12.28 -5.42
N LEU A 60 3.32 -11.25 -5.27
CA LEU A 60 3.04 -10.26 -6.32
C LEU A 60 4.06 -9.11 -6.33
N ARG A 61 4.78 -8.87 -5.23
CA ARG A 61 5.76 -7.79 -5.08
C ARG A 61 5.21 -6.39 -5.37
N LEU A 62 3.93 -6.18 -5.03
CA LEU A 62 3.21 -4.92 -5.25
C LEU A 62 3.18 -4.01 -4.01
N ALA A 63 3.79 -4.43 -2.90
CA ALA A 63 3.85 -3.65 -1.66
C ALA A 63 5.14 -3.93 -0.88
N GLY A 64 5.54 -3.00 -0.02
CA GLY A 64 6.49 -3.26 1.07
C GLY A 64 5.77 -3.65 2.37
N VAL A 65 6.52 -4.01 3.40
CA VAL A 65 5.98 -4.30 4.74
C VAL A 65 6.83 -3.61 5.81
N VAL A 66 6.21 -3.21 6.91
CA VAL A 66 6.90 -2.73 8.11
C VAL A 66 7.52 -3.93 8.82
N GLU A 67 8.83 -3.93 9.02
CA GLU A 67 9.49 -5.05 9.69
C GLU A 67 9.12 -5.12 11.17
N GLY A 68 8.98 -6.34 11.69
CA GLY A 68 8.50 -6.57 13.06
C GLY A 68 7.02 -6.24 13.28
N TYR A 69 6.19 -6.24 12.22
CA TYR A 69 4.74 -6.08 12.31
C TYR A 69 4.05 -7.10 13.23
N ASP A 70 4.70 -8.23 13.50
CA ASP A 70 4.26 -9.33 14.34
C ASP A 70 4.67 -9.17 15.82
N LYS A 71 5.39 -8.10 16.15
CA LYS A 71 5.78 -7.74 17.52
C LYS A 71 4.76 -6.82 18.15
N GLU A 72 4.79 -6.74 19.48
CA GLU A 72 3.94 -5.83 20.26
C GLU A 72 4.16 -4.36 19.87
N THR A 73 5.40 -3.98 19.56
CA THR A 73 5.76 -2.61 19.18
C THR A 73 6.79 -2.58 18.05
N VAL A 74 6.66 -1.56 17.21
CA VAL A 74 7.62 -1.22 16.15
C VAL A 74 8.26 0.12 16.50
N THR A 75 9.56 0.24 16.23
CA THR A 75 10.30 1.47 16.53
C THR A 75 9.97 2.59 15.55
N ALA A 76 10.08 3.85 16.00
CA ALA A 76 9.92 4.99 15.11
C ALA A 76 10.93 4.99 13.95
N ALA A 77 12.15 4.48 14.18
CA ALA A 77 13.19 4.38 13.16
C ALA A 77 12.80 3.41 12.03
N GLU A 78 12.15 2.29 12.36
CA GLU A 78 11.63 1.36 11.36
C GLU A 78 10.51 1.99 10.54
N VAL A 79 9.56 2.68 11.19
CA VAL A 79 8.49 3.40 10.51
C VAL A 79 9.07 4.47 9.57
N GLU A 80 10.04 5.25 10.04
CA GLU A 80 10.75 6.25 9.23
C GLU A 80 11.43 5.62 8.02
N GLY A 81 12.18 4.53 8.21
CA GLY A 81 12.87 3.82 7.13
C GLY A 81 11.91 3.31 6.06
N CYS A 82 10.81 2.70 6.49
CA CYS A 82 9.79 2.18 5.60
C CYS A 82 9.08 3.28 4.79
N ILE A 83 8.73 4.40 5.44
CA ILE A 83 8.12 5.55 4.76
C ILE A 83 9.12 6.22 3.80
N ARG A 84 10.40 6.34 4.18
CA ARG A 84 11.44 6.85 3.29
C ARG A 84 11.59 5.96 2.06
N TRP A 85 11.66 4.64 2.25
CA TRP A 85 11.70 3.68 1.15
C TRP A 85 10.50 3.84 0.22
N LEU A 86 9.29 4.00 0.77
CA LEU A 86 8.07 4.19 -0.03
C LEU A 86 8.09 5.47 -0.87
N MET A 87 8.61 6.56 -0.31
CA MET A 87 8.52 7.90 -0.91
C MET A 87 9.72 8.28 -1.79
N GLU A 88 10.91 7.78 -1.48
CA GLU A 88 12.18 8.27 -2.03
C GLU A 88 12.99 7.20 -2.78
N SER A 89 12.64 5.91 -2.64
CA SER A 89 13.41 4.83 -3.26
C SER A 89 12.76 4.26 -4.52
N GLU A 90 13.55 3.51 -5.28
CA GLU A 90 13.09 2.69 -6.41
C GLU A 90 11.91 1.77 -6.02
N GLY A 91 11.80 1.34 -4.76
CA GLY A 91 10.73 0.45 -4.31
C GLY A 91 9.32 1.01 -4.54
N GLY A 92 9.08 2.27 -4.17
CA GLY A 92 7.81 2.94 -4.44
C GLY A 92 7.57 3.22 -5.93
N SER A 93 8.64 3.56 -6.66
CA SER A 93 8.63 3.79 -8.11
C SER A 93 8.24 2.52 -8.87
N LEU A 94 8.81 1.38 -8.48
CA LEU A 94 8.56 0.07 -9.09
C LEU A 94 7.11 -0.36 -8.87
N GLN A 95 6.58 -0.20 -7.65
CA GLN A 95 5.16 -0.50 -7.38
C GLN A 95 4.21 0.33 -8.24
N LYS A 96 4.46 1.64 -8.37
CA LYS A 96 3.71 2.54 -9.27
C LYS A 96 3.72 2.04 -10.70
N ARG A 97 4.88 1.62 -11.20
CA ARG A 97 5.04 1.10 -12.56
C ARG A 97 4.28 -0.21 -12.74
N ASP A 98 4.44 -1.15 -11.82
CA ASP A 98 3.90 -2.51 -11.95
C ASP A 98 2.37 -2.54 -11.77
N THR A 99 1.78 -1.52 -11.15
CA THR A 99 0.33 -1.34 -11.01
C THR A 99 -0.32 -0.48 -12.11
N SER A 100 0.47 0.22 -12.93
CA SER A 100 -0.01 1.23 -13.91
C SER A 100 -1.03 0.74 -14.95
N GLY A 101 -1.15 -0.57 -15.16
CA GLY A 101 -2.12 -1.18 -16.08
C GLY A 101 -3.32 -1.87 -15.43
N ILE A 102 -3.28 -2.13 -14.12
CA ILE A 102 -4.26 -3.01 -13.46
C ILE A 102 -5.65 -2.35 -13.35
N GLY A 103 -5.70 -1.02 -13.20
CA GLY A 103 -6.94 -0.25 -13.15
C GLY A 103 -7.48 0.20 -14.51
N SER A 104 -6.77 -0.08 -15.61
CA SER A 104 -7.22 0.33 -16.94
C SER A 104 -8.41 -0.54 -17.40
N PRO A 105 -9.46 0.03 -18.02
CA PRO A 105 -10.51 -0.77 -18.61
C PRO A 105 -9.88 -1.73 -19.61
N LEU A 106 -10.11 -3.04 -19.45
CA LEU A 106 -9.75 -4.01 -20.47
C LEU A 106 -10.41 -3.54 -21.77
N SER A 107 -9.62 -3.23 -22.80
CA SER A 107 -10.15 -2.99 -24.14
C SER A 107 -10.64 -4.33 -24.69
N LEU A 108 -11.83 -4.75 -24.26
CA LEU A 108 -12.55 -5.84 -24.87
C LEU A 108 -13.02 -5.33 -26.24
N SER A 109 -12.17 -5.51 -27.25
CA SER A 109 -12.57 -5.34 -28.65
C SER A 109 -13.68 -6.35 -28.92
N THR A 110 -14.91 -5.86 -28.96
CA THR A 110 -16.08 -6.60 -29.42
C THR A 110 -16.13 -6.55 -30.94
#